data_AF-A0A928ZP48-F1
#
_entry.id   AF-A0A928ZP48-F1
#
_cell.length_a   1.000
_cell.length_b   1.000
_cell.length_c   1.000
_cell.angle_alpha   90.00
_cell.angle_beta   90.00
_cell.angle_gamma   90.00
#
_symmetry.space_group_name_H-M   'P 1'
#
loop_
_entity.id
_entity.type
_entity.pdbx_description
1 polymer ?
#
loop_
_entity_poly.entity_id
_entity_poly.type
_entity_poly.pdbx_seq_one_letter_code
_entity_poly.pdbx_strand_id
1 'polypeptide(L)' 'MSDRTERLEAIEIKAFVPAQDYELSKAFYCELGFVMASDESGIAFFHCSGQSFLLQDFYKEAHAHSYINRKLACWLIQL' A
#
# COMPACT_ATOMS: atom_id res chain seq x y z
N MET A 1 -27.23 -5.35 -35.18
CA MET A 1 -25.93 -5.13 -34.52
C MET A 1 -26.06 -5.51 -33.05
N SER A 2 -25.37 -6.57 -32.62
CA SER A 2 -25.29 -6.95 -31.20
C SER A 2 -24.24 -6.06 -30.55
N ASP A 3 -24.68 -5.08 -29.76
CA ASP A 3 -23.81 -4.33 -28.86
C ASP A 3 -23.48 -5.26 -27.69
N ARG A 4 -22.38 -6.01 -27.81
CA ARG A 4 -21.86 -6.76 -26.67
C ARG A 4 -21.26 -5.73 -25.73
N THR A 5 -22.01 -5.35 -24.72
CA THR A 5 -21.46 -4.63 -23.57
C THR A 5 -20.50 -5.59 -22.88
N GLU A 6 -19.22 -5.58 -23.30
CA GLU A 6 -18.18 -6.36 -22.64
C GLU A 6 -18.06 -5.86 -21.20
N ARG A 7 -18.57 -6.68 -20.28
CA ARG A 7 -18.63 -6.36 -18.86
C ARG A 7 -17.22 -6.51 -18.31
N LEU A 8 -16.57 -5.39 -18.00
CA LEU A 8 -15.27 -5.39 -17.35
C LEU A 8 -15.40 -6.09 -15.99
N GLU A 9 -14.73 -7.22 -15.83
CA GLU A 9 -14.60 -7.89 -14.54
C GLU A 9 -13.41 -7.30 -13.80
N ALA A 10 -13.68 -6.59 -12.71
CA ALA A 10 -12.64 -6.12 -11.81
C ALA A 10 -12.01 -7.33 -11.10
N ILE A 11 -10.77 -7.66 -11.45
CA ILE A 11 -10.04 -8.80 -10.89
C ILE A 11 -9.59 -8.49 -9.46
N GLU A 12 -9.09 -7.27 -9.21
CA GLU A 12 -8.63 -6.84 -7.89
C GLU A 12 -8.55 -5.30 -7.82
N ILE A 13 -8.83 -4.74 -6.65
CA ILE A 13 -8.59 -3.33 -6.34
C ILE A 13 -7.50 -3.27 -5.29
N LYS A 14 -6.36 -2.66 -5.63
CA LYS A 14 -5.23 -2.49 -4.71
C LYS A 14 -5.21 -1.06 -4.19
N ALA A 15 -5.01 -0.92 -2.88
CA ALA A 15 -4.84 0.40 -2.28
C ALA A 15 -3.41 0.91 -2.51
N PHE A 16 -3.29 2.20 -2.80
CA PHE A 16 -2.02 2.91 -2.72
C PHE A 16 -1.84 3.47 -1.30
N VAL A 17 -0.77 3.06 -0.64
CA VAL A 17 -0.42 3.48 0.72
C VAL A 17 0.74 4.46 0.61
N PRO A 18 0.55 5.75 0.91
CA PRO A 18 1.66 6.71 0.93
C PRO A 18 2.57 6.42 2.12
N ALA A 19 3.87 6.28 1.88
CA ALA A 19 4.89 6.16 2.91
C ALA A 19 5.41 7.56 3.27
N GLN A 20 5.59 7.81 4.57
CA GLN A 20 6.32 9.00 5.04
C GLN A 20 7.83 8.80 4.90
N ASP A 21 8.29 7.62 5.29
CA ASP A 21 9.65 7.15 5.07
C ASP A 21 9.53 5.81 4.33
N TYR A 22 9.92 5.81 3.06
CA TYR A 22 9.72 4.68 2.16
C TYR A 22 10.54 3.46 2.58
N GLU A 23 11.80 3.65 2.95
CA GLU A 23 12.68 2.55 3.37
C GLU A 23 12.25 1.95 4.71
N LEU A 24 11.90 2.79 5.68
CA LEU A 24 11.40 2.32 6.97
C LEU A 24 10.06 1.57 6.83
N SER A 25 9.15 2.09 6.02
CA SER A 25 7.86 1.46 5.76
C SER A 25 8.03 0.10 5.07
N LYS A 26 8.99 -0.02 4.14
CA LYS A 26 9.31 -1.30 3.50
C LYS A 26 9.77 -2.35 4.50
N ALA A 27 10.71 -1.98 5.38
CA ALA A 27 11.21 -2.87 6.42
C ALA A 27 10.08 -3.34 7.35
N PHE A 28 9.23 -2.41 7.79
CA PHE A 28 8.08 -2.70 8.64
C PHE A 28 7.13 -3.74 8.01
N TYR A 29 6.75 -3.56 6.75
CA TYR A 29 5.85 -4.52 6.09
C TYR A 29 6.49 -5.89 5.85
N CYS A 30 7.79 -5.93 5.56
CA CYS A 30 8.53 -7.19 5.49
C CYS A 30 8.54 -7.92 6.85
N GLU A 31 8.79 -7.20 7.95
CA GLU A 31 8.78 -7.78 9.31
C GLU A 31 7.41 -8.26 9.75
N LEU A 32 6.34 -7.59 9.31
CA LEU A 32 4.95 -8.04 9.50
C LEU A 32 4.61 -9.33 8.72
N GLY A 33 5.52 -9.81 7.86
CA GLY A 33 5.33 -11.00 7.05
C GLY A 33 4.69 -10.74 5.69
N PHE A 34 4.65 -9.49 5.21
CA PHE A 34 4.33 -9.23 3.80
C PHE A 34 5.55 -9.53 2.93
N VAL A 35 5.28 -10.10 1.75
CA VAL A 35 6.29 -10.31 0.73
C VAL A 35 6.31 -9.10 -0.18
N MET A 36 7.47 -8.44 -0.26
CA MET A 36 7.73 -7.42 -1.25
C MET A 36 8.02 -8.10 -2.60
N ALA A 37 7.12 -7.95 -3.55
CA ALA A 37 7.21 -8.61 -4.86
C ALA A 37 7.75 -7.70 -5.97
N SER A 38 7.70 -6.38 -5.79
CA SER A 38 8.40 -5.42 -6.64
C SER A 38 8.74 -4.15 -5.86
N ASP A 39 9.75 -3.43 -6.31
CA ASP A 39 10.12 -2.09 -5.82
C ASP A 39 10.72 -1.30 -7.00
N GLU A 40 9.87 -0.54 -7.67
CA GLU A 40 10.26 0.21 -8.88
C GLU A 40 9.62 1.59 -8.89
N SER A 41 10.37 2.60 -9.34
CA SER A 41 9.89 3.97 -9.52
C SER A 41 9.23 4.60 -8.27
N GLY A 42 9.72 4.23 -7.08
CA GLY A 42 9.14 4.70 -5.81
C GLY A 42 7.80 4.03 -5.48
N ILE A 43 7.51 2.86 -6.05
CA ILE A 43 6.33 2.07 -5.75
C ILE A 43 6.75 0.64 -5.40
N ALA A 44 6.47 0.20 -4.18
CA ALA A 44 6.73 -1.14 -3.72
C ALA A 44 5.42 -1.94 -3.64
N PHE A 45 5.40 -3.10 -4.27
CA PHE A 45 4.26 -4.00 -4.24
C PHE A 45 4.43 -5.01 -3.12
N PHE A 46 3.43 -5.08 -2.24
CA PHE A 46 3.38 -6.02 -1.14
C PHE A 46 2.18 -6.94 -1.27
N HIS A 47 2.37 -8.20 -0.90
CA HIS A 47 1.27 -9.14 -0.75
C HIS A 47 1.47 -10.06 0.46
N CYS A 48 0.36 -10.44 1.08
CA CYS A 48 0.32 -11.44 2.14
C CYS A 48 -1.00 -12.22 2.03
N SER A 49 -0.92 -13.54 1.86
CA SER A 49 -2.04 -14.49 1.93
C SER A 49 -3.34 -14.06 1.21
N GLY A 50 -3.22 -13.46 0.01
CA GLY A 50 -4.36 -13.04 -0.82
C GLY A 50 -4.78 -11.58 -0.66
N GLN A 51 -4.13 -10.83 0.22
CA GLN A 51 -4.25 -9.36 0.28
C GLN A 51 -3.01 -8.74 -0.32
N SER A 52 -3.16 -7.62 -1.01
CA SER A 52 -2.03 -6.91 -1.58
C SER A 52 -2.26 -5.41 -1.65
N PHE A 53 -1.17 -4.65 -1.61
CA PHE A 53 -1.19 -3.20 -1.67
C PHE A 53 0.09 -2.67 -2.33
N LEU A 54 0.04 -1.39 -2.71
CA LEU A 54 1.15 -0.69 -3.34
C LEU A 54 1.59 0.43 -2.41
N LEU A 55 2.79 0.33 -1.85
CA LEU A 55 3.43 1.37 -1.06
C LEU A 55 4.02 2.41 -2.02
N GLN A 56 3.82 3.70 -1.79
CA GLN A 56 4.39 4.78 -2.61
C GLN A 56 5.33 5.68 -1.81
N ASP A 57 6.46 6.03 -2.41
CA ASP A 57 7.40 7.07 -1.97
C ASP A 57 6.87 8.47 -2.31
N PHE A 58 5.66 8.78 -1.83
CA PHE A 58 5.02 10.06 -2.06
C PHE A 58 4.58 10.68 -0.74
N TYR A 59 5.50 11.42 -0.13
CA TYR A 59 5.21 12.28 1.02
C TYR A 59 5.08 13.74 0.59
N LYS A 60 3.84 14.24 0.51
CA LYS A 60 3.56 15.68 0.50
C LYS A 60 3.02 16.08 1.87
N GLU A 61 3.76 16.91 2.61
CA GLU A 61 3.35 17.46 3.92
C GLU A 61 1.92 18.01 3.92
N ALA A 62 1.47 18.62 2.80
CA ALA A 62 0.14 19.19 2.66
C ALA A 62 -1.03 18.16 2.66
N HIS A 63 -0.76 16.88 2.43
CA HIS A 63 -1.77 15.80 2.41
C HIS A 63 -1.58 14.76 3.54
N ALA A 64 -0.50 14.86 4.32
CA ALA A 64 -0.16 13.90 5.38
C ALA A 64 -1.03 14.01 6.65
N HIS A 65 -1.82 15.08 6.78
CA HIS A 65 -2.69 15.28 7.94
C HIS A 65 -3.98 14.45 7.94
N SER A 66 -4.32 13.72 6.86
CA SER A 66 -5.66 13.12 6.73
C SER A 66 -5.75 11.60 6.66
N TYR A 67 -4.67 10.81 6.67
CA TYR A 67 -4.85 9.34 6.60
C TYR A 67 -4.05 8.48 7.58
N ILE A 68 -2.87 8.90 8.06
CA ILE A 68 -2.06 8.08 9.00
C ILE A 68 -2.16 8.58 10.46
N ASN A 69 -2.74 9.77 10.70
CA ASN A 69 -2.82 10.36 12.03
C ASN A 69 -4.18 10.16 12.73
N ARG A 70 -4.69 8.92 12.79
CA ARG A 70 -5.71 8.56 13.78
C ARG A 70 -5.44 7.20 14.45
N LYS A 71 -4.52 7.24 15.42
CA LYS A 71 -4.59 6.52 16.70
C LYS A 71 -4.55 4.97 16.72
N LEU A 72 -3.93 4.27 15.77
CA LEU A 72 -3.66 2.82 15.94
C LEU A 72 -2.18 2.44 16.04
N ALA A 73 -1.24 3.34 15.73
CA ALA A 73 0.19 3.04 15.75
C ALA A 73 0.88 3.19 17.13
N CYS A 74 0.16 3.66 18.17
CA CYS A 74 0.77 3.89 19.49
C CYS A 74 0.94 2.64 20.38
N TRP A 75 0.63 1.42 19.93
CA TRP A 75 0.65 0.24 20.81
C TRP A 75 1.51 -0.96 20.37
N LEU A 76 2.26 -0.90 19.26
CA LEU A 76 2.95 -2.11 18.77
C LEU A 76 4.44 -2.02 18.43
N ILE A 77 5.13 -0.91 18.67
CA ILE A 77 6.60 -0.87 18.45
C ILE A 77 7.28 -0.13 19.61
N GLN A 78 7.31 -0.80 20.75
CA GLN A 78 8.31 -0.58 21.80
C GLN A 78 9.15 -1.85 22.02
N LEU A 79 9.28 -2.69 20.98
CA LEU A 79 10.27 -3.76 20.86
C LEU A 79 10.93 -3.65 19.49
#